data_AF-A0A1G1FIY5-F1
#
_entry.id   AF-A0A1G1FIY5-F1
#
_cell.length_a   1.000
_cell.length_b   1.000
_cell.length_c   1.000
_cell.angle_alpha   90.00
_cell.angle_beta   90.00
_cell.angle_gamma   90.00
#
_symmetry.space_group_name_H-M   'P 1'
#
loop_
_entity.id
_entity.type
_entity.pdbx_description
1 polymer ?
#
loop_
_entity_poly.entity_id
_entity_poly.type
_entity_poly.pdbx_seq_one_letter_code
_entity_poly.pdbx_strand_id
1 'polypeptide(L)'
;MNILFVYSYYDIQSYGKPLKVQSQAQLGISYISSLLKKNGHNTELIVLSKKFGRDNKRLISGHVERFNPQVVCFTAVFTEYSFIAGNAEYLSWFASDSRTLESMKKDKFNAA
;
A
#
# COMPACT_ATOMS: atom_id res chain seq x y z
N MET A 1 3.38 4.44 -14.69
CA MET A 1 3.77 4.86 -13.32
C MET A 1 3.48 3.73 -12.33
N ASN A 2 4.08 3.77 -11.15
CA ASN A 2 3.89 2.81 -10.06
C ASN A 2 2.78 3.33 -9.12
N ILE A 3 1.75 2.53 -8.91
CA ILE A 3 0.55 2.90 -8.11
C ILE A 3 0.34 1.84 -7.02
N LEU A 4 0.39 2.27 -5.76
CA LEU A 4 0.23 1.38 -4.62
C LEU A 4 -1.20 1.47 -4.08
N PHE A 5 -1.94 0.36 -4.12
CA PHE A 5 -3.23 0.24 -3.46
C PHE A 5 -3.07 -0.22 -2.02
N VAL A 6 -3.81 0.41 -1.12
CA VAL A 6 -3.83 0.07 0.30
C VAL A 6 -5.27 -0.21 0.71
N TYR A 7 -5.51 -1.41 1.23
CA TYR A 7 -6.82 -1.85 1.70
C TYR A 7 -6.73 -2.36 3.12
N SER A 8 -7.73 -2.08 3.96
CA SER A 8 -7.84 -2.68 5.29
C SER A 8 -8.78 -3.88 5.30
N TYR A 9 -8.37 -4.93 6.01
CA TYR A 9 -9.22 -6.07 6.29
C TYR A 9 -9.15 -6.50 7.75
N TYR A 10 -10.31 -6.65 8.38
CA TYR A 10 -10.41 -6.96 9.80
C TYR A 10 -10.18 -8.46 10.06
N ASP A 11 -10.55 -9.34 9.11
CA ASP A 11 -10.48 -10.79 9.28
C ASP A 11 -9.46 -11.47 8.35
N ILE A 12 -8.20 -11.06 8.49
CA ILE A 12 -7.10 -11.66 7.76
C ILE A 12 -6.75 -13.08 8.25
N GLN A 13 -6.22 -13.91 7.35
CA GLN A 13 -5.61 -15.20 7.71
C GLN A 13 -4.13 -15.04 8.10
N SER A 14 -3.29 -14.49 7.22
CA SER A 14 -1.87 -14.25 7.50
C SER A 14 -1.29 -13.14 6.61
N TYR A 15 -0.02 -12.74 6.84
CA TYR A 15 0.68 -11.78 5.99
C TYR A 15 0.80 -12.22 4.53
N GLY A 16 1.28 -13.45 4.30
CA GLY A 16 1.49 -13.97 2.94
C GLY A 16 0.20 -14.40 2.23
N LYS A 17 -0.85 -14.71 3.00
CA LYS A 17 -2.16 -15.10 2.47
C LYS A 17 -3.24 -14.39 3.29
N PRO A 18 -3.59 -13.15 2.95
CA PRO A 18 -4.52 -12.35 3.76
C PRO A 18 -5.97 -12.87 3.69
N LEU A 19 -6.38 -13.48 2.58
CA LEU A 19 -7.74 -13.96 2.38
C LEU A 19 -7.92 -15.40 2.88
N LYS A 20 -8.95 -15.63 3.70
CA LYS A 20 -9.38 -16.97 4.16
C LYS A 20 -10.16 -17.70 3.07
N VAL A 21 -11.00 -16.97 2.33
CA VAL A 21 -11.89 -17.52 1.29
C VAL A 21 -11.94 -16.59 0.07
N GLN A 22 -12.29 -17.13 -1.10
CA GLN A 22 -12.28 -16.39 -2.36
C GLN A 22 -13.28 -15.23 -2.39
N SER A 23 -14.41 -15.34 -1.69
CA SER A 23 -15.41 -14.26 -1.61
C SER A 23 -14.91 -12.99 -0.93
N GLN A 24 -13.75 -13.05 -0.26
CA GLN A 24 -13.11 -11.87 0.35
C GLN A 24 -12.23 -11.09 -0.66
N ALA A 25 -12.12 -11.55 -1.90
CA ALA A 25 -11.37 -10.86 -2.93
C ALA A 25 -12.02 -9.51 -3.28
N GLN A 26 -11.23 -8.43 -3.20
CA GLN A 26 -11.66 -7.09 -3.55
C GLN A 26 -11.67 -6.87 -5.07
N LEU A 27 -12.74 -7.31 -5.73
CA LEU A 27 -12.88 -7.19 -7.19
C LEU A 27 -12.84 -5.74 -7.67
N GLY A 28 -13.35 -4.78 -6.90
CA GLY A 28 -13.31 -3.36 -7.25
C GLY A 28 -11.89 -2.85 -7.51
N ILE A 29 -10.95 -3.16 -6.60
CA ILE A 29 -9.53 -2.81 -6.77
C ILE A 29 -8.95 -3.56 -7.97
N SER A 30 -9.30 -4.83 -8.15
CA SER A 30 -8.81 -5.65 -9.27
C SER A 30 -9.22 -5.08 -10.63
N TYR A 31 -10.43 -4.53 -10.77
CA TYR A 31 -10.86 -3.86 -12.00
C TYR A 31 -10.05 -2.60 -12.28
N ILE A 32 -9.89 -1.72 -11.28
CA ILE A 32 -9.11 -0.49 -11.40
C ILE A 32 -7.65 -0.82 -11.74
N SER A 33 -7.05 -1.77 -11.01
CA SER A 33 -5.70 -2.24 -11.23
C SER A 33 -5.51 -2.79 -12.65
N SER A 34 -6.45 -3.62 -13.13
CA SER A 34 -6.39 -4.19 -14.48
C SER A 34 -6.45 -3.11 -15.57
N LEU A 35 -7.32 -2.10 -15.39
CA LEU A 35 -7.41 -0.97 -16.31
C LEU A 35 -6.12 -0.14 -16.34
N LEU A 36 -5.54 0.17 -15.17
CA LEU A 36 -4.28 0.91 -15.08
C LEU A 36 -3.13 0.13 -15.71
N LYS A 37 -3.06 -1.19 -15.46
CA LYS A 37 -2.10 -2.09 -16.11
C LYS A 37 -2.22 -2.09 -17.62
N LYS A 38 -3.46 -2.16 -18.14
CA LYS A 38 -3.73 -2.08 -19.58
C LYS A 38 -3.22 -0.76 -20.19
N ASN A 39 -3.15 0.32 -19.42
CA ASN A 39 -2.65 1.63 -19.86
C ASN A 39 -1.16 1.87 -19.51
N GLY A 40 -0.38 0.81 -19.27
CA GLY A 40 1.08 0.93 -19.06
C GLY A 40 1.48 1.40 -17.66
N HIS A 41 0.63 1.20 -16.65
CA HIS A 41 0.97 1.45 -15.25
C HIS A 41 1.27 0.15 -14.50
N ASN A 42 2.16 0.23 -13.52
CA ASN A 42 2.43 -0.87 -12.60
C ASN A 42 1.59 -0.67 -11.34
N THR A 43 1.02 -1.74 -10.82
CA THR A 43 0.21 -1.68 -9.60
C THR A 43 0.62 -2.76 -8.62
N GLU A 44 0.66 -2.41 -7.35
CA GLU A 44 0.78 -3.33 -6.21
C GLU A 44 -0.39 -3.12 -5.24
N LEU A 45 -0.70 -4.14 -4.45
CA LEU A 45 -1.72 -4.09 -3.41
C LEU A 45 -1.12 -4.56 -2.09
N ILE A 46 -1.32 -3.75 -1.04
CA ILE A 46 -1.07 -4.15 0.34
C ILE A 46 -2.39 -4.26 1.09
N VAL A 47 -2.49 -5.28 1.94
CA VAL A 47 -3.63 -5.51 2.83
C VAL A 47 -3.18 -5.28 4.26
N LEU A 48 -3.72 -4.25 4.89
CA LEU A 48 -3.48 -3.88 6.27
C LEU A 48 -4.52 -4.53 7.19
N SER A 49 -4.13 -4.74 8.44
CA SER A 49 -5.06 -5.20 9.46
C SER A 49 -4.70 -4.62 10.81
N LYS A 50 -5.70 -4.26 11.61
CA LYS A 50 -5.49 -3.86 13.01
C LYS A 50 -4.73 -4.94 13.80
N LYS A 51 -4.89 -6.23 13.44
CA LYS A 51 -4.15 -7.36 14.04
C LYS A 51 -2.63 -7.27 13.87
N PHE A 52 -2.14 -6.58 12.85
CA PHE A 52 -0.72 -6.40 12.57
C PHE A 52 -0.05 -5.30 13.41
N GLY A 53 -0.82 -4.41 14.04
CA GLY A 53 -0.27 -3.35 14.90
C GLY A 53 0.82 -2.53 14.20
N ARG A 54 2.03 -2.49 14.78
CA ARG A 54 3.20 -1.74 14.27
C ARG A 54 3.72 -2.25 12.93
N ASP A 55 3.47 -3.50 12.59
CA ASP A 55 3.95 -4.09 11.34
C ASP A 55 3.26 -3.48 10.11
N ASN A 56 2.05 -2.89 10.26
CA ASN A 56 1.41 -2.15 9.17
C ASN A 56 2.30 -1.01 8.66
N LYS A 57 2.93 -0.26 9.56
CA LYS A 57 3.81 0.85 9.21
C LYS A 57 5.04 0.36 8.46
N ARG A 58 5.66 -0.72 8.94
CA ARG A 58 6.81 -1.37 8.28
C ARG A 58 6.45 -1.90 6.90
N LEU A 59 5.26 -2.48 6.73
CA LEU A 59 4.77 -2.92 5.43
C LEU A 59 4.62 -1.75 4.46
N ILE A 60 3.98 -0.66 4.90
CA ILE A 60 3.80 0.54 4.08
C ILE A 60 5.16 1.10 3.66
N SER A 61 6.07 1.36 4.61
CA SER A 61 7.37 1.96 4.30
C SER A 61 8.21 1.06 3.38
N GLY A 62 8.26 -0.25 3.65
CA GLY A 62 9.02 -1.19 2.84
C GLY A 62 8.49 -1.32 1.40
N HIS A 63 7.17 -1.26 1.21
CA HIS A 63 6.60 -1.20 -0.15
C HIS A 63 6.88 0.14 -0.81
N VAL A 64 6.80 1.26 -0.09
CA VAL A 64 7.07 2.58 -0.66
C VAL A 64 8.53 2.72 -1.12
N GLU A 65 9.48 2.24 -0.31
CA GLU A 65 10.91 2.27 -0.67
C GLU A 65 11.20 1.37 -1.88
N ARG A 66 10.73 0.11 -1.86
CA ARG A 66 10.99 -0.86 -2.95
C ARG A 66 10.26 -0.52 -4.25
N PHE A 67 8.98 -0.17 -4.15
CA PHE A 67 8.12 0.03 -5.32
C PHE A 67 8.15 1.47 -5.83
N ASN A 68 8.57 2.43 -5.00
CA ASN A 68 8.65 3.85 -5.32
C ASN A 68 7.38 4.37 -6.03
N PRO A 69 6.20 4.26 -5.41
CA PRO A 69 4.94 4.65 -6.03
C PRO A 69 4.85 6.16 -6.20
N GLN A 70 4.34 6.61 -7.35
CA GLN A 70 3.97 8.01 -7.59
C GLN A 70 2.59 8.34 -7.00
N VAL A 71 1.74 7.33 -6.82
CA VAL A 71 0.38 7.48 -6.28
C VAL A 71 0.13 6.35 -5.29
N VAL A 72 -0.39 6.69 -4.11
CA VAL A 72 -0.85 5.73 -3.11
C VAL A 72 -2.35 5.91 -2.90
N CYS A 73 -3.12 4.86 -3.18
CA CYS A 73 -4.58 4.88 -3.12
C CYS A 73 -5.07 4.05 -1.93
N PHE A 74 -5.61 4.74 -0.92
CA PHE A 74 -6.23 4.08 0.22
C PHE A 74 -7.72 3.82 -0.05
N THR A 75 -8.18 2.63 0.31
CA THR A 75 -9.58 2.27 0.33
C THR A 75 -9.95 1.68 1.70
N ALA A 76 -11.10 2.11 2.21
CA ALA A 76 -11.61 1.73 3.51
C ALA A 76 -13.11 1.52 3.43
N VAL A 77 -13.60 0.48 4.10
CA VAL A 77 -15.01 0.45 4.53
C VAL A 77 -15.18 1.42 5.71
N PHE A 78 -16.40 1.91 5.93
CA PHE A 78 -16.69 2.92 6.95
C PHE A 78 -16.11 2.60 8.33
N THR A 79 -16.25 1.35 8.78
CA THR A 79 -15.75 0.87 10.08
C THR A 79 -14.22 0.85 10.21
N GLU A 80 -13.51 0.93 9.08
CA GLU A 80 -12.05 0.94 9.01
C GLU A 80 -11.48 2.31 8.65
N TYR A 81 -12.33 3.33 8.48
CA TYR A 81 -11.92 4.67 8.03
C TYR A 81 -10.82 5.26 8.92
N SER A 82 -11.03 5.33 10.24
CA SER A 82 -10.05 5.91 11.17
C SER A 82 -8.72 5.17 11.16
N PHE A 83 -8.74 3.85 10.98
CA PHE A 83 -7.52 3.05 10.88
C PHE A 83 -6.74 3.38 9.61
N ILE A 84 -7.42 3.48 8.48
CA ILE A 84 -6.80 3.85 7.21
C ILE A 84 -6.29 5.30 7.22
N ALA A 85 -7.07 6.24 7.75
CA ALA A 85 -6.67 7.64 7.87
C ALA A 85 -5.37 7.80 8.65
N GLY A 86 -5.23 7.11 9.80
CA GLY A 86 -3.99 7.16 10.58
C GLY A 86 -2.78 6.54 9.88
N ASN A 87 -2.98 5.53 9.02
CA ASN A 87 -1.90 4.99 8.18
C ASN A 87 -1.53 5.94 7.02
N ALA A 88 -2.51 6.65 6.45
CA ALA A 88 -2.26 7.66 5.43
C ALA A 88 -1.50 8.86 6.01
N GLU A 89 -1.84 9.31 7.21
CA GLU A 89 -1.12 10.35 7.94
C GLU A 89 0.33 9.93 8.22
N TYR A 90 0.55 8.71 8.70
CA TYR A 90 1.89 8.15 8.86
C TYR A 90 2.69 8.17 7.56
N LEU A 91 2.10 7.77 6.44
CA LEU A 91 2.76 7.80 5.15
C LEU A 91 3.11 9.22 4.71
N SER A 92 2.22 10.18 4.90
CA SER A 92 2.49 11.59 4.59
C SER A 92 3.68 12.13 5.39
N TRP A 93 3.76 11.80 6.68
CA TRP A 93 4.91 12.13 7.52
C TRP A 93 6.19 11.44 7.01
N PHE A 94 6.13 10.13 6.75
CA PHE A 94 7.27 9.33 6.29
C PHE A 94 7.85 9.86 4.97
N ALA A 95 6.99 10.23 4.02
CA ALA A 95 7.38 10.80 2.74
C ALA A 95 7.93 12.23 2.85
N SER A 96 7.59 12.95 3.92
CA SER A 96 8.10 14.32 4.18
C SER A 96 9.44 14.33 4.93
N ASP A 97 9.85 13.20 5.54
CA ASP A 97 11.13 13.12 6.25
C ASP A 97 12.30 13.18 5.25
N SER A 98 13.15 14.20 5.41
CA SER A 98 14.25 14.51 4.49
C SER A 98 15.27 13.38 4.32
N ARG A 99 15.44 12.53 5.36
CA ARG A 99 16.32 11.34 5.29
C ARG A 99 15.76 10.26 4.38
N THR A 100 14.43 10.08 4.35
CA THR A 100 13.74 9.16 3.44
C THR A 100 13.83 9.65 2.00
N LEU A 101 13.70 10.95 1.77
CA LEU A 101 13.82 11.54 0.43
C LEU A 101 15.24 11.38 -0.15
N GLU A 102 16.28 11.43 0.69
CA GLU A 102 17.66 11.21 0.27
C GLU A 102 17.96 9.73 -0.04
N SER A 103 17.44 8.77 0.73
CA SER A 103 17.61 7.34 0.44
C SER A 103 16.95 6.96 -0.89
N MET A 104 15.70 7.42 -1.13
CA MET A 104 14.97 7.15 -2.37
C MET A 104 15.63 7.78 -3.61
N LYS A 105 16.36 8.89 -3.45
CA LYS A 105 17.12 9.52 -4.55
C LYS A 105 18.39 8.77 -4.91
N LYS A 106 19.10 8.18 -3.93
CA LYS A 106 20.31 7.38 -4.18
C LYS A 106 20.01 6.12 -4.98
N ASP A 107 18.88 5.46 -4.71
CA ASP A 107 18.50 4.24 -5.43
C ASP A 107 18.11 4.51 -6.90
N LYS A 108 17.55 5.69 -7.20
CA LYS A 108 17.31 6.13 -8.59
C LYS A 108 18.59 6.39 -9.39
N PHE A 109 19.68 6.78 -8.73
CA PHE A 109 20.94 7.11 -9.39
C PHE A 109 21.81 5.88 -9.67
N ASN A 110 21.62 4.78 -8.91
CA ASN A 110 22.37 3.54 -9.08
C ASN A 110 21.67 2.50 -9.98
N ALA A 111 20.43 2.77 -10.40
CA ALA A 111 19.63 1.88 -11.26
C ALA A 111 19.56 2.35 -12.73
N ALA A 112 20.36 3.37 -13.10
CA ALA A 112 20.53 3.89 -14.46
C ALA A 112 21.97 3.65 -14.93
#